data_AF-A0A2S6I6I4-F1
#
_entry.id   AF-A0A2S6I6I4-F1
#
_cell.length_a   1.000
_cell.length_b   1.000
_cell.length_c   1.000
_cell.angle_alpha   90.00
_cell.angle_beta   90.00
_cell.angle_gamma   90.00
#
_symmetry.space_group_name_H-M   'P 1'
#
loop_
_entity.id
_entity.type
_entity.pdbx_description
1 polymer ?
#
loop_
_entity_poly.entity_id
_entity_poly.type
_entity_poly.pdbx_seq_one_letter_code
_entity_poly.pdbx_strand_id
1 'polypeptide(L)'
;MLKKILSVVAVISLVFLIYLVGKAFKSQQADLADIGQVTVADSVLTIAFGSCNRQDESQAFWKTIATHEPAAWLWLGDNIYADTDDTDEMAEDYAELESAPEYRAFVDQVPAIYGTWDDHDYGSNDAGRDWPIKEEAKRLMLDFLQVPPNAEVRQREGVYQSYLVEDVRVILLDTRYFRDTLSPAVRAGDRYGPNEEGGMLGAAQWTWLRNELQQSNARAHVIASSIQVLPTDHGYEKWALFPRERERLMQLLAELKPALPILISGDRHLAEIMVDTIQGFPVYEVTSSGLTHSYEAAREANDKRISDLVTEKNFGLLHFLPTASGLRLLAEVRSVEDNDLLASLALPEGAVNKAELTRLVHPNDRMQRELKPCPDSPNCVSTQSMQASKQRAPIPFTGSATEAKAKLKRVIGDMSRTELVSEEENYLHYTFKTWPIPYVDDVEFLIDADEKVIHYRSASRVGHSDLGVNSRRMKKVVAAYEAD
;
A
#
# COMPACT_ATOMS: atom_id res chain seq x y z
N MET A 1 37.40 -25.07 51.72
CA MET A 1 36.12 -24.32 51.64
C MET A 1 35.89 -23.69 50.27
N LEU A 2 36.86 -22.98 49.69
CA LEU A 2 36.69 -22.23 48.43
C LEU A 2 36.17 -23.05 47.23
N LYS A 3 36.66 -24.28 47.02
CA LYS A 3 36.18 -25.16 45.94
C LYS A 3 34.70 -25.55 46.08
N LYS A 4 34.22 -25.79 47.31
CA LYS A 4 32.80 -26.11 47.56
C LYS A 4 31.90 -24.89 47.31
N ILE A 5 32.37 -23.69 47.65
CA ILE A 5 31.64 -22.44 47.41
C ILE A 5 31.56 -22.17 45.90
N LEU A 6 32.66 -22.32 45.14
CA LEU A 6 32.64 -22.16 43.68
C LEU A 6 31.70 -23.16 42.99
N SER A 7 31.68 -24.42 43.43
CA SER A 7 30.78 -25.42 42.85
C SER A 7 29.30 -25.10 43.10
N VAL A 8 28.96 -24.57 44.28
CA VAL A 8 27.58 -24.16 44.59
C VAL A 8 27.18 -22.93 43.78
N VAL A 9 28.06 -21.94 43.64
CA VAL A 9 27.81 -20.75 42.81
C VAL A 9 27.62 -21.14 41.34
N ALA A 10 28.45 -22.03 40.79
CA ALA A 10 28.32 -22.50 39.41
C ALA A 10 26.99 -23.22 39.14
N VAL A 11 26.52 -24.03 40.09
CA VAL A 11 25.22 -24.71 39.98
C VAL A 11 24.07 -23.71 40.04
N ILE A 12 24.12 -22.71 40.93
CA ILE A 12 23.10 -21.66 41.03
C ILE A 12 23.07 -20.82 39.74
N SER A 13 24.23 -20.43 39.20
CA SER A 13 24.33 -19.70 37.94
C SER A 13 23.78 -20.50 36.76
N LEU A 14 24.03 -21.82 36.70
CA LEU A 14 23.51 -22.68 35.65
C LEU A 14 21.99 -22.83 35.74
N VAL A 15 21.44 -23.01 36.95
CA VAL A 15 19.99 -23.05 37.18
C VAL A 15 19.33 -21.72 36.81
N PHE A 16 19.97 -20.59 37.14
CA PHE A 16 19.49 -19.27 36.79
C PHE A 16 19.54 -19.03 35.27
N LEU A 17 20.59 -19.49 34.58
CA LEU A 17 20.69 -19.42 33.13
C LEU A 17 19.63 -20.30 32.45
N ILE A 18 19.40 -21.53 32.93
CA ILE A 18 18.33 -22.40 32.42
C ILE A 18 16.95 -21.78 32.66
N TYR A 19 16.74 -21.13 33.81
CA TYR A 19 15.51 -20.40 34.11
C TYR A 19 15.31 -19.20 33.16
N LEU A 20 16.36 -18.43 32.90
CA LEU A 20 16.32 -17.30 31.96
C LEU A 20 16.10 -17.76 30.51
N VAL A 21 16.78 -18.82 30.07
CA VAL A 21 16.57 -19.43 28.75
C VAL A 21 15.16 -20.01 28.65
N GLY A 22 14.64 -20.66 29.69
CA GLY A 22 13.27 -21.15 29.74
C GLY A 22 12.22 -20.04 29.73
N LYS A 23 12.50 -18.89 30.36
CA LYS A 23 11.67 -17.68 30.26
C LYS A 23 11.75 -17.05 28.88
N ALA A 24 12.92 -16.96 28.27
CA ALA A 24 13.10 -16.46 26.92
C ALA A 24 12.40 -17.36 25.90
N PHE A 25 12.49 -18.69 26.03
CA PHE A 25 11.76 -19.64 25.20
C PHE A 25 10.24 -19.54 25.40
N LYS A 26 9.76 -19.40 26.65
CA LYS A 26 8.33 -19.18 26.91
C LYS A 26 7.82 -17.82 26.46
N SER A 27 8.63 -16.76 26.51
CA SER A 27 8.25 -15.45 25.94
C SER A 27 8.24 -15.54 24.42
N GLN A 28 9.21 -16.20 23.80
CA GLN A 28 9.24 -16.41 22.36
C GLN A 28 8.11 -17.34 21.87
N GLN A 29 7.65 -18.30 22.68
CA GLN A 29 6.46 -19.12 22.39
C GLN A 29 5.14 -18.42 22.72
N ALA A 30 5.11 -17.51 23.70
CA ALA A 30 3.94 -16.72 24.04
C ALA A 30 3.72 -15.55 23.05
N ASP A 31 4.79 -14.98 22.50
CA ASP A 31 4.74 -13.96 21.44
C ASP A 31 4.43 -14.56 20.05
N LEU A 32 4.46 -15.89 19.90
CA LEU A 32 4.04 -16.60 18.67
C LEU A 32 2.63 -17.22 18.79
N ALA A 33 1.92 -17.01 19.90
CA ALA A 33 0.64 -17.65 20.19
C ALA A 33 -0.59 -16.73 20.11
N ASP A 34 -0.43 -15.45 19.73
CA ASP A 34 -1.55 -14.55 19.41
C ASP A 34 -1.49 -14.03 17.96
N ILE A 35 -1.03 -14.90 17.05
CA ILE A 35 -1.48 -14.87 15.65
C ILE A 35 -2.88 -15.51 15.65
N GLY A 36 -3.84 -14.81 16.26
CA GLY A 36 -5.25 -15.17 16.19
C GLY A 36 -5.61 -15.40 14.73
N GLN A 37 -6.32 -16.49 14.45
CA GLN A 37 -6.84 -16.82 13.13
C GLN A 37 -7.42 -15.56 12.49
N VAL A 38 -6.70 -14.98 11.53
CA VAL A 38 -7.24 -13.93 10.68
C VAL A 38 -8.29 -14.64 9.84
N THR A 39 -9.55 -14.50 10.23
CA THR A 39 -10.67 -15.05 9.49
C THR A 39 -10.89 -14.19 8.25
N VAL A 40 -10.22 -14.63 7.17
CA VAL A 40 -10.61 -14.50 5.76
C VAL A 40 -10.58 -13.08 5.19
N ALA A 41 -9.96 -12.99 4.01
CA ALA A 41 -9.73 -11.82 3.18
C ALA A 41 -11.01 -11.04 2.76
N ASP A 42 -12.22 -11.45 3.15
CA ASP A 42 -13.48 -10.76 2.86
C ASP A 42 -13.72 -9.50 3.74
N SER A 43 -12.71 -9.05 4.48
CA SER A 43 -12.83 -7.99 5.50
C SER A 43 -11.69 -6.97 5.49
N VAL A 44 -10.89 -6.93 4.41
CA VAL A 44 -9.84 -5.92 4.26
C VAL A 44 -10.49 -4.60 3.85
N LEU A 45 -10.40 -3.60 4.72
CA LEU A 45 -10.78 -2.23 4.37
C LEU A 45 -9.58 -1.53 3.75
N THR A 46 -9.70 -1.15 2.47
CA THR A 46 -8.66 -0.39 1.76
C THR A 46 -9.06 1.08 1.64
N ILE A 47 -8.18 1.98 2.08
CA ILE A 47 -8.28 3.42 1.82
C ILE A 47 -7.08 3.83 0.97
N ALA A 48 -7.34 4.43 -0.19
CA ALA A 48 -6.31 4.93 -1.09
C ALA A 48 -6.12 6.44 -0.92
N PHE A 49 -4.92 6.96 -1.19
CA PHE A 49 -4.63 8.38 -1.07
C PHE A 49 -3.50 8.84 -2.00
N GLY A 50 -3.42 10.14 -2.25
CA GLY A 50 -2.34 10.76 -3.00
C GLY A 50 -2.52 12.27 -3.17
N SER A 51 -1.51 12.92 -3.74
CA SER A 51 -1.48 14.34 -4.10
C SER A 51 -0.71 14.57 -5.40
N CYS A 52 -0.67 15.83 -5.84
CA CYS A 52 0.13 16.31 -6.96
C CYS A 52 -0.33 15.73 -8.29
N ASN A 53 -1.61 15.98 -8.59
CA ASN A 53 -2.27 15.64 -9.83
C ASN A 53 -2.43 16.89 -10.72
N ARG A 54 -1.71 16.89 -11.83
CA ARG A 54 -1.90 17.84 -12.92
C ARG A 54 -3.06 17.38 -13.80
N GLN A 55 -4.15 18.12 -13.78
CA GLN A 55 -5.38 17.85 -14.54
C GLN A 55 -5.13 17.77 -16.05
N ASP A 56 -4.16 18.53 -16.56
CA ASP A 56 -3.76 18.62 -17.97
C ASP A 56 -2.80 17.50 -18.42
N GLU A 57 -2.36 16.64 -17.48
CA GLU A 57 -1.56 15.45 -17.74
C GLU A 57 -2.43 14.18 -17.83
N SER A 58 -1.83 13.07 -18.29
CA SER A 58 -2.55 11.81 -18.44
C SER A 58 -3.16 11.30 -17.13
N GLN A 59 -4.49 11.13 -17.13
CA GLN A 59 -5.28 10.58 -16.02
C GLN A 59 -5.37 9.03 -16.06
N ALA A 60 -4.51 8.36 -16.83
CA ALA A 60 -4.61 6.91 -17.04
C ALA A 60 -4.35 6.06 -15.80
N PHE A 61 -3.73 6.61 -14.75
CA PHE A 61 -3.37 5.90 -13.53
C PHE A 61 -4.56 5.55 -12.64
N TRP A 62 -5.72 6.22 -12.80
CA TRP A 62 -6.91 5.92 -12.02
C TRP A 62 -7.36 4.46 -12.14
N LYS A 63 -7.18 3.85 -13.33
CA LYS A 63 -7.45 2.42 -13.54
C LYS A 63 -6.54 1.53 -12.70
N THR A 64 -5.30 1.95 -12.44
CA THR A 64 -4.34 1.22 -11.61
C THR A 64 -4.81 1.25 -10.16
N ILE A 65 -5.16 2.43 -9.65
CA ILE A 65 -5.66 2.62 -8.28
C ILE A 65 -6.98 1.84 -8.08
N ALA A 66 -7.87 1.86 -9.08
CA ALA A 66 -9.14 1.13 -9.05
C ALA A 66 -9.00 -0.38 -8.85
N THR A 67 -7.87 -0.99 -9.24
CA THR A 67 -7.65 -2.44 -9.07
C THR A 67 -7.55 -2.87 -7.60
N HIS A 68 -7.32 -1.92 -6.68
CA HIS A 68 -7.29 -2.17 -5.24
C HIS A 68 -8.66 -2.03 -4.56
N GLU A 69 -9.71 -1.74 -5.33
CA GLU A 69 -11.09 -1.60 -4.86
C GLU A 69 -11.21 -0.77 -3.57
N PRO A 70 -10.65 0.46 -3.52
CA PRO A 70 -10.65 1.24 -2.28
C PRO A 70 -12.08 1.63 -1.87
N ALA A 71 -12.36 1.51 -0.57
CA ALA A 71 -13.62 1.99 0.02
C ALA A 71 -13.68 3.52 0.08
N ALA A 72 -12.52 4.17 0.10
CA ALA A 72 -12.41 5.62 0.01
C ALA A 72 -11.11 6.05 -0.69
N TRP A 73 -11.19 7.15 -1.42
CA TRP A 73 -10.05 7.91 -1.92
C TRP A 73 -9.86 9.20 -1.11
N LEU A 74 -8.62 9.49 -0.71
CA LEU A 74 -8.24 10.71 0.00
C LEU A 74 -7.30 11.56 -0.86
N TRP A 75 -7.80 12.69 -1.30
CA TRP A 75 -7.00 13.78 -1.86
C TRP A 75 -6.21 14.49 -0.76
N LEU A 76 -4.88 14.56 -0.90
CA LEU A 76 -4.00 15.23 0.06
C LEU A 76 -3.58 16.64 -0.39
N GLY A 77 -4.20 17.16 -1.46
CA GLY A 77 -3.88 18.46 -2.04
C GLY A 77 -3.12 18.35 -3.35
N ASP A 78 -2.91 19.50 -3.99
CA ASP A 78 -2.58 19.60 -5.41
C ASP A 78 -3.46 18.65 -6.23
N ASN A 79 -4.77 18.72 -6.00
CA ASN A 79 -5.76 17.92 -6.69
C ASN A 79 -5.85 18.35 -8.17
N ILE A 80 -5.61 19.64 -8.39
CA ILE A 80 -5.38 20.35 -9.64
C ILE A 80 -4.22 21.35 -9.45
N TYR A 81 -3.64 21.80 -10.56
CA TYR A 81 -2.64 22.87 -10.61
C TYR A 81 -3.28 24.12 -11.21
N ALA A 82 -3.93 24.93 -10.37
CA ALA A 82 -4.62 26.13 -10.82
C ALA A 82 -3.68 27.35 -10.93
N ASP A 83 -2.87 27.61 -9.89
CA ASP A 83 -1.84 28.67 -9.88
C ASP A 83 -2.33 30.06 -10.32
N THR A 84 -3.60 30.36 -10.07
CA THR A 84 -4.30 31.57 -10.53
C THR A 84 -5.13 32.21 -9.41
N ASP A 85 -5.28 33.54 -9.47
CA ASP A 85 -6.28 34.28 -8.69
C ASP A 85 -7.59 34.52 -9.47
N ASP A 86 -7.68 34.01 -10.71
CA ASP A 86 -8.90 33.99 -11.50
C ASP A 86 -9.76 32.77 -11.13
N THR A 87 -10.91 33.03 -10.51
CA THR A 87 -11.81 31.97 -10.04
C THR A 87 -12.52 31.23 -11.16
N ASP A 88 -12.63 31.82 -12.35
CA ASP A 88 -13.22 31.14 -13.50
C ASP A 88 -12.22 30.14 -14.09
N GLU A 89 -10.94 30.51 -14.20
CA GLU A 89 -9.85 29.60 -14.63
C GLU A 89 -9.69 28.42 -13.64
N MET A 90 -9.67 28.69 -12.33
CA MET A 90 -9.63 27.63 -11.33
C MET A 90 -10.85 26.68 -11.40
N ALA A 91 -12.04 27.20 -11.75
CA ALA A 91 -13.22 26.37 -11.95
C ALA A 91 -13.12 25.52 -13.23
N GLU A 92 -12.49 26.04 -14.29
CA GLU A 92 -12.20 25.30 -15.52
C GLU A 92 -11.22 24.15 -15.27
N ASP A 93 -10.19 24.36 -14.45
CA ASP A 93 -9.22 23.32 -14.07
C ASP A 93 -9.88 22.15 -13.31
N TYR A 94 -10.76 22.45 -12.35
CA TYR A 94 -11.56 21.42 -11.69
C TYR A 94 -12.47 20.70 -12.69
N ALA A 95 -13.12 21.44 -13.59
CA ALA A 95 -13.99 20.85 -14.60
C ALA A 95 -13.23 19.96 -15.59
N GLU A 96 -11.98 20.29 -15.92
CA GLU A 96 -11.11 19.45 -16.74
C GLU A 96 -10.91 18.08 -16.09
N LEU A 97 -10.49 18.04 -14.82
CA LEU A 97 -10.33 16.81 -14.06
C LEU A 97 -11.65 16.02 -13.93
N GLU A 98 -12.75 16.67 -13.58
CA GLU A 98 -14.07 16.04 -13.46
C GLU A 98 -14.57 15.44 -14.79
N SER A 99 -14.16 16.04 -15.91
CA SER A 99 -14.51 15.57 -17.25
C SER A 99 -13.63 14.44 -17.77
N ALA A 100 -12.47 14.19 -17.13
CA ALA A 100 -11.55 13.13 -17.52
C ALA A 100 -12.23 11.75 -17.39
N PRO A 101 -12.35 10.96 -18.49
CA PRO A 101 -13.08 9.69 -18.48
C PRO A 101 -12.58 8.71 -17.42
N GLU A 102 -11.27 8.65 -17.21
CA GLU A 102 -10.62 7.74 -16.25
C GLU A 102 -10.89 8.14 -14.80
N TYR A 103 -10.85 9.45 -14.48
CA TYR A 103 -11.19 9.94 -13.14
C TYR A 103 -12.68 9.71 -12.85
N ARG A 104 -13.55 10.02 -13.81
CA ARG A 104 -14.99 9.77 -13.67
C ARG A 104 -15.31 8.29 -13.45
N ALA A 105 -14.69 7.40 -14.21
CA ALA A 105 -14.86 5.96 -14.02
C ALA A 105 -14.42 5.50 -12.62
N PHE A 106 -13.34 6.08 -12.09
CA PHE A 106 -12.87 5.82 -10.74
C PHE A 106 -13.85 6.35 -9.68
N VAL A 107 -14.31 7.59 -9.80
CA VAL A 107 -15.31 8.18 -8.89
C VAL A 107 -16.63 7.41 -8.90
N ASP A 108 -17.07 6.91 -10.07
CA ASP A 108 -18.28 6.09 -10.19
C ASP A 108 -18.14 4.71 -9.48
N GLN A 109 -16.91 4.22 -9.29
CA GLN A 109 -16.62 2.93 -8.63
C GLN A 109 -16.35 3.07 -7.13
N VAL A 110 -15.68 4.15 -6.70
CA VAL A 110 -15.23 4.33 -5.32
C VAL A 110 -16.36 4.90 -4.45
N PRO A 111 -16.74 4.25 -3.33
CA PRO A 111 -17.90 4.66 -2.53
C PRO A 111 -17.79 6.07 -1.95
N ALA A 112 -16.57 6.57 -1.70
CA ALA A 112 -16.36 7.86 -1.08
C ALA A 112 -15.09 8.56 -1.57
N ILE A 113 -15.23 9.82 -1.95
CA ILE A 113 -14.13 10.72 -2.31
C ILE A 113 -14.06 11.81 -1.24
N TYR A 114 -12.94 11.89 -0.53
CA TYR A 114 -12.69 12.92 0.46
C TYR A 114 -11.39 13.64 0.14
N GLY A 115 -11.19 14.83 0.69
CA GLY A 115 -9.99 15.59 0.36
C GLY A 115 -9.76 16.83 1.20
N THR A 116 -8.49 17.25 1.19
CA THR A 116 -8.06 18.60 1.50
C THR A 116 -7.39 19.21 0.26
N TRP A 117 -7.00 20.48 0.32
CA TRP A 117 -6.22 21.14 -0.73
C TRP A 117 -4.73 21.19 -0.38
N ASP A 118 -3.91 21.59 -1.36
CA ASP A 118 -2.64 22.25 -1.06
C ASP A 118 -2.51 23.58 -1.82
N ASP A 119 -1.32 24.13 -1.95
CA ASP A 119 -1.10 25.48 -2.46
C ASP A 119 -1.53 25.69 -3.91
N HIS A 120 -1.39 24.69 -4.77
CA HIS A 120 -1.75 24.83 -6.17
C HIS A 120 -3.27 24.89 -6.40
N ASP A 121 -4.08 24.12 -5.64
CA ASP A 121 -5.54 24.25 -5.62
C ASP A 121 -6.01 25.50 -4.87
N TYR A 122 -5.19 25.96 -3.91
CA TYR A 122 -5.45 27.18 -3.15
C TYR A 122 -5.29 28.42 -4.05
N GLY A 123 -4.53 28.30 -5.14
CA GLY A 123 -4.39 29.26 -6.23
C GLY A 123 -3.02 29.91 -6.34
N SER A 124 -2.08 29.60 -5.44
CA SER A 124 -0.72 30.15 -5.55
C SER A 124 0.27 29.37 -4.71
N ASN A 125 1.41 29.04 -5.32
CA ASN A 125 2.54 28.33 -4.71
C ASN A 125 2.90 28.90 -3.32
N ASP A 126 2.92 28.02 -2.33
CA ASP A 126 3.14 28.25 -0.91
C ASP A 126 2.27 29.34 -0.27
N ALA A 127 1.09 29.66 -0.82
CA ALA A 127 0.20 30.67 -0.26
C ALA A 127 -0.45 30.21 1.05
N GLY A 128 -0.86 31.18 1.87
CA GLY A 128 -1.40 30.96 3.21
C GLY A 128 -2.52 31.95 3.52
N ARG A 129 -2.67 32.31 4.79
CA ARG A 129 -3.82 33.08 5.29
C ARG A 129 -4.12 34.40 4.57
N ASP A 130 -3.12 35.01 3.95
CA ASP A 130 -3.22 36.32 3.29
C ASP A 130 -3.61 36.21 1.81
N TRP A 131 -3.84 35.00 1.30
CA TRP A 131 -4.27 34.80 -0.09
C TRP A 131 -5.68 35.38 -0.32
N PRO A 132 -5.86 36.31 -1.28
CA PRO A 132 -7.10 37.07 -1.39
C PRO A 132 -8.35 36.25 -1.74
N ILE A 133 -8.20 35.19 -2.55
CA ILE A 133 -9.33 34.42 -3.10
C ILE A 133 -9.61 33.11 -2.35
N LYS A 134 -9.08 32.96 -1.12
CA LYS A 134 -9.17 31.69 -0.38
C LYS A 134 -10.61 31.22 -0.05
N GLU A 135 -11.58 32.13 0.00
CA GLU A 135 -13.00 31.77 0.19
C GLU A 135 -13.60 31.20 -1.09
N GLU A 136 -13.27 31.79 -2.24
CA GLU A 136 -13.69 31.32 -3.54
C GLU A 136 -13.02 29.98 -3.88
N ALA A 137 -11.71 29.86 -3.65
CA ALA A 137 -10.99 28.58 -3.80
C ALA A 137 -11.62 27.49 -2.91
N LYS A 138 -12.01 27.85 -1.68
CA LYS A 138 -12.72 26.93 -0.77
C LYS A 138 -14.04 26.46 -1.35
N ARG A 139 -14.82 27.39 -1.89
CA ARG A 139 -16.10 27.04 -2.51
C ARG A 139 -15.89 26.06 -3.65
N LEU A 140 -14.94 26.34 -4.55
CA LEU A 140 -14.64 25.49 -5.71
C LEU A 140 -14.17 24.10 -5.31
N MET A 141 -13.22 24.00 -4.38
CA MET A 141 -12.74 22.72 -3.85
C MET A 141 -13.85 21.88 -3.20
N LEU A 142 -14.71 22.51 -2.40
CA LEU A 142 -15.84 21.81 -1.77
C LEU A 142 -16.93 21.42 -2.78
N ASP A 143 -17.10 22.17 -3.86
CA ASP A 143 -17.99 21.83 -4.97
C ASP A 143 -17.44 20.63 -5.76
N PHE A 144 -16.14 20.61 -6.07
CA PHE A 144 -15.43 19.48 -6.69
C PHE A 144 -15.54 18.19 -5.87
N LEU A 145 -15.33 18.28 -4.55
CA LEU A 145 -15.50 17.15 -3.63
C LEU A 145 -16.98 16.80 -3.36
N GLN A 146 -17.93 17.47 -4.03
CA GLN A 146 -19.37 17.27 -3.89
C GLN A 146 -19.86 17.36 -2.44
N VAL A 147 -19.22 18.20 -1.62
CA VAL A 147 -19.58 18.37 -0.22
C VAL A 147 -20.99 18.97 -0.13
N PRO A 148 -21.92 18.40 0.65
CA PRO A 148 -23.31 18.87 0.68
C PRO A 148 -23.44 20.38 0.95
N PRO A 149 -24.39 21.09 0.30
CA PRO A 149 -24.56 22.54 0.46
C PRO A 149 -24.81 22.99 1.90
N ASN A 150 -25.34 22.12 2.76
CA ASN A 150 -25.63 22.38 4.17
C ASN A 150 -24.55 21.86 5.14
N ALA A 151 -23.44 21.33 4.64
CA ALA A 151 -22.35 20.83 5.49
C ALA A 151 -21.71 21.95 6.33
N GLU A 152 -21.34 21.65 7.57
CA GLU A 152 -20.77 22.63 8.50
C GLU A 152 -19.48 23.28 7.95
N VAL A 153 -18.66 22.52 7.20
CA VAL A 153 -17.43 23.03 6.59
C VAL A 153 -17.69 24.25 5.69
N ARG A 154 -18.86 24.33 5.03
CA ARG A 154 -19.22 25.47 4.17
C ARG A 154 -19.47 26.75 4.97
N GLN A 155 -19.73 26.65 6.28
CA GLN A 155 -20.06 27.78 7.15
C GLN A 155 -18.91 28.22 8.07
N ARG A 156 -17.82 27.45 8.15
CA ARG A 156 -16.65 27.76 8.98
C ARG A 156 -15.44 28.17 8.14
N GLU A 157 -14.48 28.84 8.74
CA GLU A 157 -13.18 29.09 8.11
C GLU A 157 -12.41 27.78 7.88
N GLY A 158 -11.72 27.66 6.74
CA GLY A 158 -10.95 26.47 6.33
C GLY A 158 -11.77 25.28 5.80
N VAL A 159 -11.07 24.28 5.26
CA VAL A 159 -11.65 23.05 4.64
C VAL A 159 -11.43 21.77 5.45
N TYR A 160 -10.81 21.86 6.63
CA TYR A 160 -10.60 20.70 7.51
C TYR A 160 -11.92 19.98 7.76
N GLN A 161 -11.91 18.64 7.76
CA GLN A 161 -13.09 17.78 7.88
C GLN A 161 -12.72 16.43 8.46
N SER A 162 -13.72 15.64 8.88
CA SER A 162 -13.49 14.28 9.37
C SER A 162 -14.62 13.35 8.96
N TYR A 163 -14.26 12.10 8.69
CA TYR A 163 -15.18 11.07 8.25
C TYR A 163 -14.92 9.78 9.02
N LEU A 164 -15.96 8.96 9.13
CA LEU A 164 -15.85 7.60 9.65
C LEU A 164 -16.03 6.65 8.46
N VAL A 165 -14.95 6.01 8.04
CA VAL A 165 -14.96 4.97 7.01
C VAL A 165 -14.93 3.62 7.73
N GLU A 166 -16.11 3.02 7.85
CA GLU A 166 -16.34 1.85 8.73
C GLU A 166 -15.84 2.09 10.17
N ASP A 167 -14.77 1.42 10.59
CA ASP A 167 -14.18 1.53 11.92
C ASP A 167 -12.98 2.51 11.97
N VAL A 168 -12.68 3.22 10.87
CA VAL A 168 -11.50 4.09 10.73
C VAL A 168 -11.91 5.56 10.69
N ARG A 169 -11.40 6.35 11.64
CA ARG A 169 -11.59 7.80 11.67
C ARG A 169 -10.55 8.45 10.74
N VAL A 170 -11.02 9.08 9.68
CA VAL A 170 -10.20 9.92 8.79
C VAL A 170 -10.35 11.37 9.23
N ILE A 171 -9.24 12.07 9.46
CA ILE A 171 -9.18 13.46 9.88
C ILE A 171 -8.36 14.21 8.85
N LEU A 172 -8.99 15.13 8.11
CA LEU A 172 -8.35 15.95 7.10
C LEU A 172 -8.04 17.33 7.70
N LEU A 173 -6.75 17.66 7.78
CA LEU A 173 -6.29 18.96 8.23
C LEU A 173 -6.28 19.95 7.05
N ASP A 174 -6.35 21.23 7.39
CA ASP A 174 -6.14 22.33 6.44
C ASP A 174 -4.96 23.14 6.95
N THR A 175 -3.85 23.04 6.21
CA THR A 175 -2.56 23.65 6.55
C THR A 175 -2.33 24.97 5.81
N ARG A 176 -3.31 25.46 5.02
CA ARG A 176 -3.19 26.67 4.20
C ARG A 176 -3.97 27.83 4.79
N TYR A 177 -5.25 27.62 5.10
CA TYR A 177 -6.20 28.71 5.36
C TYR A 177 -5.79 29.67 6.49
N PHE A 178 -5.20 29.13 7.55
CA PHE A 178 -4.81 29.87 8.75
C PHE A 178 -3.32 30.12 8.85
N ARG A 179 -2.52 29.59 7.93
CA ARG A 179 -1.06 29.55 8.04
C ARG A 179 -0.45 30.91 7.78
N ASP A 180 0.40 31.34 8.72
CA ASP A 180 1.18 32.57 8.60
C ASP A 180 2.24 32.45 7.49
N THR A 181 2.80 33.57 7.07
CA THR A 181 3.79 33.61 5.98
C THR A 181 5.05 32.80 6.30
N LEU A 182 5.61 32.16 5.28
CA LEU A 182 6.92 31.48 5.37
C LEU A 182 8.05 32.49 5.62
N SER A 183 9.05 32.05 6.37
CA SER A 183 10.25 32.85 6.61
C SER A 183 11.34 32.57 5.58
N PRO A 184 12.19 33.55 5.24
CA PRO A 184 13.34 33.33 4.37
C PRO A 184 14.26 32.22 4.88
N ALA A 185 14.90 31.51 3.95
CA ALA A 185 15.87 30.47 4.26
C ALA A 185 17.02 30.97 5.15
N VAL A 186 17.36 30.17 6.17
CA VAL A 186 18.49 30.42 7.08
C VAL A 186 19.70 29.52 6.78
N ARG A 187 19.50 28.43 6.01
CA ARG A 187 20.55 27.52 5.56
C ARG A 187 20.71 27.63 4.05
N ALA A 188 21.94 27.51 3.56
CA ALA A 188 22.22 27.50 2.13
C ALA A 188 21.57 26.26 1.48
N GLY A 189 20.84 26.47 0.38
CA GLY A 189 20.12 25.41 -0.34
C GLY A 189 18.67 25.24 0.07
N ASP A 190 18.24 25.80 1.21
CA ASP A 190 16.83 25.78 1.61
C ASP A 190 16.03 26.86 0.85
N ARG A 191 14.76 26.57 0.57
CA ARG A 191 13.78 27.54 0.06
C ARG A 191 13.24 28.39 1.20
N TYR A 192 13.00 27.79 2.36
CA TYR A 192 12.38 28.43 3.52
C TYR A 192 13.10 28.15 4.84
N GLY A 193 12.97 29.09 5.77
CA GLY A 193 13.44 28.99 7.15
C GLY A 193 12.27 28.92 8.15
N PRO A 194 12.56 28.60 9.42
CA PRO A 194 11.52 28.48 10.43
C PRO A 194 10.90 29.83 10.77
N ASN A 195 9.57 29.87 10.89
CA ASN A 195 8.80 30.91 11.52
C ASN A 195 8.47 30.48 12.96
N GLU A 196 9.33 30.85 13.91
CA GLU A 196 9.27 30.41 15.31
C GLU A 196 7.98 30.83 16.05
N GLU A 197 7.32 31.88 15.59
CA GLU A 197 6.13 32.46 16.22
C GLU A 197 4.84 32.24 15.40
N GLY A 198 4.96 31.77 14.15
CA GLY A 198 3.84 31.62 13.23
C GLY A 198 2.89 30.49 13.60
N GLY A 199 1.62 30.67 13.28
CA GLY A 199 0.58 29.64 13.33
C GLY A 199 0.34 28.95 11.99
N MET A 200 -0.32 27.79 12.03
CA MET A 200 -0.68 27.00 10.85
C MET A 200 -2.16 26.63 10.81
N LEU A 201 -2.70 25.99 11.85
CA LEU A 201 -4.08 25.46 11.81
C LEU A 201 -5.13 26.45 12.34
N GLY A 202 -4.71 27.45 13.13
CA GLY A 202 -5.64 28.35 13.81
C GLY A 202 -6.37 27.71 15.00
N ALA A 203 -6.89 28.56 15.90
CA ALA A 203 -7.43 28.10 17.19
C ALA A 203 -8.68 27.21 17.07
N ALA A 204 -9.55 27.50 16.09
CA ALA A 204 -10.78 26.73 15.86
C ALA A 204 -10.46 25.30 15.41
N GLN A 205 -9.59 25.14 14.40
CA GLN A 205 -9.18 23.83 13.90
C GLN A 205 -8.45 23.04 14.99
N TRP A 206 -7.58 23.67 15.78
CA TRP A 206 -6.91 22.99 16.90
C TRP A 206 -7.88 22.44 17.95
N THR A 207 -8.91 23.22 18.28
CA THR A 207 -9.95 22.80 19.23
C THR A 207 -10.76 21.64 18.65
N TRP A 208 -11.13 21.74 17.37
CA TRP A 208 -11.82 20.70 16.63
C TRP A 208 -11.00 19.40 16.55
N LEU A 209 -9.72 19.46 16.18
CA LEU A 209 -8.83 18.29 16.06
C LEU A 209 -8.73 17.53 17.39
N ARG A 210 -8.54 18.25 18.50
CA ARG A 210 -8.54 17.63 19.83
C ARG A 210 -9.86 16.91 20.12
N ASN A 211 -10.99 17.53 19.79
CA ASN A 211 -12.31 16.93 20.03
C ASN A 211 -12.52 15.67 19.18
N GLU A 212 -12.15 15.70 17.89
CA GLU A 212 -12.24 14.52 17.00
C GLU A 212 -11.42 13.35 17.54
N LEU A 213 -10.20 13.61 18.02
CA LEU A 213 -9.34 12.56 18.59
C LEU A 213 -9.84 12.08 19.95
N GLN A 214 -10.28 12.99 20.83
CA GLN A 214 -10.65 12.67 22.21
C GLN A 214 -12.01 11.96 22.31
N GLN A 215 -12.94 12.23 21.39
CA GLN A 215 -14.30 11.70 21.42
C GLN A 215 -14.48 10.47 20.52
N SER A 216 -13.46 10.08 19.76
CA SER A 216 -13.52 8.96 18.83
C SER A 216 -13.35 7.61 19.52
N ASN A 217 -14.25 6.69 19.20
CA ASN A 217 -14.15 5.26 19.52
C ASN A 217 -13.70 4.42 18.31
N ALA A 218 -13.19 5.06 17.25
CA ALA A 218 -12.70 4.36 16.07
C ALA A 218 -11.50 3.46 16.42
N ARG A 219 -11.33 2.37 15.67
CA ARG A 219 -10.28 1.38 15.90
C ARG A 219 -8.96 1.76 15.23
N ALA A 220 -8.97 2.72 14.33
CA ALA A 220 -7.79 3.37 13.74
C ALA A 220 -8.05 4.85 13.45
N HIS A 221 -6.98 5.65 13.38
CA HIS A 221 -7.05 7.08 13.10
C HIS A 221 -6.05 7.46 12.00
N VAL A 222 -6.57 7.87 10.85
CA VAL A 222 -5.79 8.42 9.73
C VAL A 222 -5.86 9.93 9.82
N ILE A 223 -4.72 10.60 9.91
CA ILE A 223 -4.63 12.06 9.99
C ILE A 223 -3.89 12.55 8.75
N ALA A 224 -4.63 13.19 7.86
CA ALA A 224 -4.14 13.71 6.60
C ALA A 224 -3.69 15.16 6.74
N SER A 225 -2.48 15.43 6.29
CA SER A 225 -1.89 16.77 6.17
C SER A 225 -1.50 16.99 4.72
N SER A 226 -1.63 18.20 4.19
CA SER A 226 -1.21 18.45 2.80
C SER A 226 0.32 18.45 2.65
N ILE A 227 1.01 19.04 3.61
CA ILE A 227 2.49 19.05 3.71
C ILE A 227 3.02 18.04 4.74
N GLN A 228 4.28 17.62 4.61
CA GLN A 228 4.92 16.65 5.50
C GLN A 228 5.04 17.14 6.96
N VAL A 229 4.76 16.25 7.91
CA VAL A 229 4.74 16.53 9.35
C VAL A 229 6.07 16.22 10.04
N LEU A 230 6.61 15.02 9.83
CA LEU A 230 7.75 14.48 10.57
C LEU A 230 9.12 15.00 10.11
N PRO A 231 9.43 15.18 8.82
CA PRO A 231 10.73 15.64 8.36
C PRO A 231 11.18 16.95 8.97
N THR A 232 12.50 17.07 9.14
CA THR A 232 13.15 18.31 9.57
C THR A 232 14.31 18.75 8.66
N ASP A 233 14.78 17.86 7.78
CA ASP A 233 16.03 18.04 7.05
C ASP A 233 15.88 18.81 5.73
N HIS A 234 14.91 18.46 4.87
CA HIS A 234 14.76 19.05 3.54
C HIS A 234 14.44 20.55 3.61
N GLY A 235 14.75 21.31 2.56
CA GLY A 235 14.69 22.78 2.56
C GLY A 235 13.35 23.41 2.15
N TYR A 236 12.33 22.57 1.92
CA TYR A 236 11.04 22.97 1.36
C TYR A 236 9.97 23.07 2.46
N GLU A 237 8.73 23.37 2.06
CA GLU A 237 7.61 23.49 2.99
C GLU A 237 7.33 22.19 3.75
N LYS A 238 7.03 22.33 5.04
CA LYS A 238 6.79 21.24 6.01
C LYS A 238 6.37 21.85 7.35
N TRP A 239 5.81 21.02 8.21
CA TRP A 239 5.45 21.42 9.58
C TRP A 239 6.63 21.92 10.41
N ALA A 240 7.84 21.42 10.17
CA ALA A 240 9.04 21.87 10.91
C ALA A 240 9.41 23.34 10.65
N LEU A 241 8.82 24.00 9.64
CA LEU A 241 8.94 25.45 9.48
C LEU A 241 8.09 26.23 10.50
N PHE A 242 7.13 25.58 11.17
CA PHE A 242 6.32 26.15 12.25
C PHE A 242 6.49 25.27 13.50
N PRO A 243 7.66 25.33 14.16
CA PRO A 243 8.08 24.32 15.14
C PRO A 243 7.11 24.16 16.32
N ARG A 244 6.45 25.26 16.75
CA ARG A 244 5.43 25.22 17.82
C ARG A 244 4.19 24.44 17.42
N GLU A 245 3.74 24.57 16.17
CA GLU A 245 2.58 23.85 15.65
C GLU A 245 2.88 22.35 15.49
N ARG A 246 4.08 22.02 14.97
CA ARG A 246 4.57 20.63 14.91
C ARG A 246 4.67 20.00 16.30
N GLU A 247 5.30 20.69 17.24
CA GLU A 247 5.41 20.20 18.62
C GLU A 247 4.03 19.99 19.24
N ARG A 248 3.10 20.92 19.04
CA ARG A 248 1.72 20.81 19.54
C ARG A 248 0.98 19.60 18.98
N LEU A 249 1.12 19.30 17.69
CA LEU A 249 0.53 18.10 17.08
C LEU A 249 1.11 16.83 17.71
N MET A 250 2.44 16.74 17.77
CA MET A 250 3.13 15.58 18.32
C MET A 250 2.76 15.35 19.80
N GLN A 251 2.70 16.42 20.60
CA GLN A 251 2.29 16.36 22.00
C GLN A 251 0.83 15.89 22.14
N LEU A 252 -0.09 16.38 21.28
CA LEU A 252 -1.49 15.96 21.28
C LEU A 252 -1.63 14.46 21.00
N LEU A 253 -0.88 13.93 20.03
CA LEU A 253 -0.89 12.50 19.73
C LEU A 253 -0.32 11.65 20.88
N ALA A 254 0.76 12.12 21.51
CA ALA A 254 1.37 11.46 22.67
C ALA A 254 0.46 11.49 23.91
N GLU A 255 -0.30 12.57 24.08
CA GLU A 255 -1.26 12.76 25.17
C GLU A 255 -2.48 11.84 25.01
N LEU A 256 -3.12 11.86 23.84
CA LEU A 256 -4.38 11.17 23.60
C LEU A 256 -4.20 9.70 23.21
N LYS A 257 -3.08 9.34 22.59
CA LYS A 257 -2.75 7.98 22.12
C LYS A 257 -3.93 7.33 21.37
N PRO A 258 -4.45 7.97 20.31
CA PRO A 258 -5.56 7.41 19.54
C PRO A 258 -5.22 6.02 19.02
N ALA A 259 -6.23 5.17 18.81
CA ALA A 259 -6.02 3.82 18.32
C ALA A 259 -5.37 3.86 16.93
N LEU A 260 -4.29 3.08 16.76
CA LEU A 260 -3.53 2.91 15.51
C LEU A 260 -3.41 4.21 14.68
N PRO A 261 -2.71 5.25 15.20
CA PRO A 261 -2.56 6.50 14.49
C PRO A 261 -1.56 6.37 13.35
N ILE A 262 -1.93 6.94 12.20
CA ILE A 262 -1.05 7.09 11.05
C ILE A 262 -1.24 8.48 10.45
N LEU A 263 -0.14 9.17 10.20
CA LEU A 263 -0.14 10.41 9.41
C LEU A 263 0.01 10.05 7.93
N ILE A 264 -0.67 10.80 7.06
CA ILE A 264 -0.44 10.75 5.60
C ILE A 264 -0.24 12.16 5.05
N SER A 265 0.63 12.30 4.04
CA SER A 265 0.96 13.62 3.50
C SER A 265 1.28 13.68 1.99
N GLY A 266 1.27 14.90 1.45
CA GLY A 266 1.51 15.25 0.05
C GLY A 266 2.70 16.22 -0.19
N ASP A 267 2.51 17.21 -1.07
CA ASP A 267 3.42 18.32 -1.50
C ASP A 267 4.72 17.96 -2.25
N ARG A 268 5.38 16.86 -1.87
CA ARG A 268 6.83 16.71 -2.12
C ARG A 268 7.24 16.18 -3.50
N HIS A 269 6.33 15.77 -4.36
CA HIS A 269 6.65 15.11 -5.65
C HIS A 269 7.46 13.80 -5.48
N LEU A 270 7.33 13.15 -4.31
CA LEU A 270 8.04 11.92 -3.94
C LEU A 270 7.23 11.16 -2.89
N ALA A 271 7.73 10.00 -2.49
CA ALA A 271 7.16 9.24 -1.37
C ALA A 271 8.24 8.73 -0.41
N GLU A 272 7.81 8.56 0.84
CA GLU A 272 8.65 7.99 1.88
C GLU A 272 7.77 7.58 3.07
N ILE A 273 8.26 6.58 3.82
CA ILE A 273 7.69 6.17 5.08
C ILE A 273 8.63 6.59 6.19
N MET A 274 8.07 7.22 7.21
CA MET A 274 8.83 7.84 8.30
C MET A 274 8.28 7.44 9.66
N VAL A 275 9.14 7.55 10.67
CA VAL A 275 8.75 7.46 12.06
C VAL A 275 9.51 8.48 12.90
N ASP A 276 8.82 9.11 13.84
CA ASP A 276 9.42 9.90 14.90
C ASP A 276 8.84 9.44 16.24
N THR A 277 9.54 9.74 17.34
CA THR A 277 9.10 9.36 18.68
C THR A 277 9.03 10.58 19.57
N ILE A 278 7.88 10.79 20.21
CA ILE A 278 7.69 11.81 21.21
C ILE A 278 7.27 11.18 22.54
N GLN A 279 8.04 11.41 23.61
CA GLN A 279 7.77 10.84 24.94
C GLN A 279 7.60 9.30 24.92
N GLY A 280 8.33 8.61 24.04
CA GLY A 280 8.24 7.15 23.87
C GLY A 280 7.02 6.67 23.06
N PHE A 281 6.20 7.59 22.53
CA PHE A 281 5.10 7.29 21.63
C PHE A 281 5.55 7.43 20.17
N PRO A 282 5.55 6.33 19.38
CA PRO A 282 5.91 6.40 17.97
C PRO A 282 4.77 7.01 17.15
N VAL A 283 5.13 7.89 16.23
CA VAL A 283 4.22 8.47 15.24
C VAL A 283 4.79 8.15 13.86
N TYR A 284 3.97 7.49 13.05
CA TYR A 284 4.35 7.11 11.69
C TYR A 284 3.70 8.06 10.70
N GLU A 285 4.39 8.29 9.58
CA GLU A 285 3.88 9.07 8.46
C GLU A 285 4.18 8.36 7.14
N VAL A 286 3.21 8.36 6.23
CA VAL A 286 3.40 7.90 4.85
C VAL A 286 3.12 9.08 3.92
N THR A 287 4.17 9.58 3.28
CA THR A 287 4.03 10.57 2.21
C THR A 287 3.82 9.84 0.90
N SER A 288 2.77 10.20 0.15
CA SER A 288 2.56 9.76 -1.23
C SER A 288 2.11 10.94 -2.06
N SER A 289 3.03 11.44 -2.88
CA SER A 289 2.91 12.76 -3.47
C SER A 289 3.47 12.77 -4.87
N GLY A 290 2.89 12.06 -5.83
CA GLY A 290 3.39 12.14 -7.20
C GLY A 290 2.52 11.41 -8.18
N LEU A 291 1.24 11.81 -8.30
CA LEU A 291 0.30 11.13 -9.18
C LEU A 291 0.67 11.31 -10.65
N THR A 292 0.91 12.54 -11.10
CA THR A 292 1.24 12.80 -12.52
C THR A 292 2.72 13.09 -12.75
N HIS A 293 3.45 13.53 -11.72
CA HIS A 293 4.85 13.90 -11.81
C HIS A 293 5.57 13.67 -10.48
N SER A 294 6.89 13.49 -10.57
CA SER A 294 7.75 13.22 -9.42
C SER A 294 9.16 13.80 -9.62
N TYR A 295 9.91 13.94 -8.53
CA TYR A 295 11.30 14.36 -8.56
C TYR A 295 12.26 13.17 -8.65
N GLU A 296 12.33 12.55 -9.84
CA GLU A 296 13.15 11.34 -10.12
C GLU A 296 14.64 11.47 -9.74
N ALA A 297 15.19 12.69 -9.81
CA ALA A 297 16.59 12.97 -9.48
C ALA A 297 16.83 13.31 -7.99
N ALA A 298 15.79 13.31 -7.15
CA ALA A 298 15.88 13.72 -5.77
C ALA A 298 16.89 12.87 -4.97
N ARG A 299 17.66 13.55 -4.13
CA ARG A 299 18.62 12.97 -3.20
C ARG A 299 18.50 13.72 -1.87
N GLU A 300 17.42 13.43 -1.15
CA GLU A 300 17.08 14.12 0.10
C GLU A 300 17.39 13.23 1.30
N ALA A 301 18.23 13.71 2.21
CA ALA A 301 18.40 13.10 3.51
C ALA A 301 17.15 13.38 4.37
N ASN A 302 16.73 12.38 5.15
CA ASN A 302 15.69 12.51 6.15
C ASN A 302 15.99 11.52 7.27
N ASP A 303 16.36 12.04 8.44
CA ASP A 303 16.73 11.23 9.60
C ASP A 303 15.54 10.45 10.22
N LYS A 304 14.31 10.75 9.80
CA LYS A 304 13.08 10.03 10.19
C LYS A 304 12.66 8.94 9.20
N ARG A 305 13.27 8.86 8.03
CA ARG A 305 12.89 7.90 6.98
C ARG A 305 13.27 6.47 7.37
N ILE A 306 12.33 5.55 7.21
CA ILE A 306 12.50 4.10 7.44
C ILE A 306 12.28 3.25 6.18
N SER A 307 11.84 3.86 5.08
CA SER A 307 11.87 3.27 3.73
C SER A 307 13.08 3.76 2.93
N ASP A 308 13.24 3.27 1.70
CA ASP A 308 14.00 4.01 0.70
C ASP A 308 13.24 5.28 0.29
N LEU A 309 13.96 6.25 -0.31
CA LEU A 309 13.32 7.40 -0.95
C LEU A 309 12.68 6.94 -2.26
N VAL A 310 11.37 7.10 -2.37
CA VAL A 310 10.62 6.75 -3.57
C VAL A 310 10.50 7.98 -4.45
N THR A 311 11.10 7.94 -5.63
CA THR A 311 11.06 9.05 -6.60
C THR A 311 10.25 8.72 -7.85
N GLU A 312 9.70 7.52 -7.96
CA GLU A 312 8.70 7.20 -8.99
C GLU A 312 7.37 7.89 -8.70
N LYS A 313 6.56 8.07 -9.75
CA LYS A 313 5.17 8.49 -9.61
C LYS A 313 4.39 7.41 -8.83
N ASN A 314 3.63 7.84 -7.83
CA ASN A 314 3.14 6.92 -6.82
C ASN A 314 1.78 7.32 -6.24
N PHE A 315 1.14 6.34 -5.61
CA PHE A 315 -0.05 6.49 -4.78
C PHE A 315 0.09 5.64 -3.50
N GLY A 316 -0.67 6.01 -2.47
CA GLY A 316 -0.66 5.37 -1.18
C GLY A 316 -1.88 4.48 -0.96
N LEU A 317 -1.68 3.38 -0.22
CA LEU A 317 -2.73 2.47 0.21
C LEU A 317 -2.61 2.19 1.71
N LEU A 318 -3.76 2.19 2.39
CA LEU A 318 -3.90 1.78 3.78
C LEU A 318 -4.87 0.61 3.85
N HIS A 319 -4.35 -0.59 4.06
CA HIS A 319 -5.15 -1.80 4.22
C HIS A 319 -5.33 -2.13 5.70
N PHE A 320 -6.56 -2.03 6.18
CA PHE A 320 -6.92 -2.35 7.55
C PHE A 320 -7.52 -3.75 7.62
N LEU A 321 -6.92 -4.61 8.45
CA LEU A 321 -7.32 -5.99 8.64
C LEU A 321 -7.83 -6.17 10.07
N PRO A 322 -9.09 -6.62 10.26
CA PRO A 322 -9.59 -6.91 11.59
C PRO A 322 -8.96 -8.18 12.16
N THR A 323 -8.56 -8.09 13.43
CA THR A 323 -8.12 -9.23 14.24
C THR A 323 -8.88 -9.23 15.57
N ALA A 324 -8.78 -10.34 16.31
CA ALA A 324 -9.37 -10.46 17.64
C ALA A 324 -8.89 -9.37 18.63
N SER A 325 -7.69 -8.82 18.42
CA SER A 325 -7.05 -7.83 19.29
C SER A 325 -7.05 -6.39 18.72
N GLY A 326 -7.78 -6.11 17.65
CA GLY A 326 -7.85 -4.78 17.03
C GLY A 326 -7.61 -4.80 15.52
N LEU A 327 -7.51 -3.62 14.92
CA LEU A 327 -7.09 -3.52 13.52
C LEU A 327 -5.57 -3.71 13.42
N ARG A 328 -5.12 -4.26 12.30
CA ARG A 328 -3.75 -4.19 11.80
C ARG A 328 -3.74 -3.38 10.52
N LEU A 329 -2.68 -2.62 10.31
CA LEU A 329 -2.51 -1.82 9.11
C LEU A 329 -1.32 -2.36 8.31
N LEU A 330 -1.55 -2.61 7.03
CA LEU A 330 -0.50 -2.66 6.03
C LEU A 330 -0.61 -1.37 5.19
N ALA A 331 0.35 -0.48 5.34
CA ALA A 331 0.48 0.71 4.51
C ALA A 331 1.46 0.43 3.38
N GLU A 332 1.11 0.84 2.17
CA GLU A 332 1.91 0.65 0.97
C GLU A 332 2.02 1.95 0.18
N VAL A 333 3.15 2.13 -0.49
CA VAL A 333 3.34 3.10 -1.57
C VAL A 333 3.58 2.28 -2.83
N ARG A 334 2.81 2.53 -3.88
CA ARG A 334 2.89 1.78 -5.13
C ARG A 334 3.04 2.71 -6.33
N SER A 335 3.66 2.20 -7.38
CA SER A 335 3.84 2.91 -8.65
C SER A 335 2.50 3.09 -9.37
N VAL A 336 2.23 4.30 -9.86
CA VAL A 336 1.03 4.55 -10.68
C VAL A 336 1.08 3.88 -12.05
N GLU A 337 2.29 3.59 -12.55
CA GLU A 337 2.50 3.10 -13.93
C GLU A 337 2.25 1.60 -14.06
N ASP A 338 2.82 0.81 -13.15
CA ASP A 338 2.85 -0.65 -13.21
C ASP A 338 2.34 -1.34 -11.93
N ASN A 339 1.92 -0.57 -10.91
CA ASN A 339 1.44 -1.06 -9.62
C ASN A 339 2.50 -1.77 -8.76
N ASP A 340 3.79 -1.59 -9.08
CA ASP A 340 4.88 -2.17 -8.32
C ASP A 340 4.90 -1.62 -6.89
N LEU A 341 5.22 -2.49 -5.92
CA LEU A 341 5.35 -2.10 -4.51
C LEU A 341 6.69 -1.39 -4.29
N LEU A 342 6.63 -0.11 -3.91
CA LEU A 342 7.81 0.76 -3.75
C LEU A 342 8.24 0.86 -2.28
N ALA A 343 7.28 0.93 -1.35
CA ALA A 343 7.55 0.92 0.08
C ALA A 343 6.38 0.30 0.86
N SER A 344 6.65 -0.27 2.04
CA SER A 344 5.60 -0.81 2.90
C SER A 344 5.94 -0.78 4.40
N LEU A 345 4.91 -0.55 5.20
CA LEU A 345 4.94 -0.54 6.66
C LEU A 345 3.79 -1.38 7.20
N ALA A 346 4.04 -2.12 8.28
CA ALA A 346 3.01 -2.86 8.99
C ALA A 346 2.91 -2.39 10.43
N LEU A 347 1.70 -2.07 10.90
CA LEU A 347 1.44 -1.56 12.25
C LEU A 347 0.38 -2.41 12.99
N PRO A 348 0.47 -2.50 14.34
CA PRO A 348 1.52 -1.92 15.20
C PRO A 348 2.86 -2.65 15.05
N GLU A 349 3.97 -1.90 14.96
CA GLU A 349 5.32 -2.47 14.81
C GLU A 349 5.64 -3.45 15.95
N GLY A 350 6.31 -4.56 15.62
CA GLY A 350 6.68 -5.62 16.57
C GLY A 350 5.54 -6.57 16.98
N ALA A 351 4.28 -6.20 16.72
CA ALA A 351 3.11 -7.05 16.98
C ALA A 351 2.50 -7.67 15.70
N VAL A 352 3.11 -7.40 14.54
CA VAL A 352 2.62 -7.86 13.23
C VAL A 352 3.73 -8.47 12.40
N ASN A 353 3.38 -9.52 11.66
CA ASN A 353 4.24 -10.06 10.62
C ASN A 353 3.85 -9.40 9.28
N LYS A 354 4.69 -8.48 8.79
CA LYS A 354 4.44 -7.76 7.53
C LYS A 354 4.20 -8.71 6.36
N ALA A 355 5.01 -9.76 6.23
CA ALA A 355 4.88 -10.72 5.13
C ALA A 355 3.55 -11.50 5.18
N GLU A 356 3.03 -11.74 6.39
CA GLU A 356 1.72 -12.37 6.57
C GLU A 356 0.58 -11.42 6.19
N LEU A 357 0.64 -10.15 6.63
CA LEU A 357 -0.36 -9.15 6.22
C LEU A 357 -0.35 -8.95 4.71
N THR A 358 0.83 -8.82 4.08
CA THR A 358 0.95 -8.75 2.63
C THR A 358 0.31 -9.94 1.94
N ARG A 359 0.48 -11.16 2.47
CA ARG A 359 -0.17 -12.36 1.92
C ARG A 359 -1.70 -12.32 2.02
N LEU A 360 -2.23 -11.73 3.09
CA LEU A 360 -3.67 -11.63 3.32
C LEU A 360 -4.33 -10.53 2.48
N VAL A 361 -3.62 -9.41 2.27
CA VAL A 361 -4.09 -8.30 1.43
C VAL A 361 -3.98 -8.65 -0.05
N HIS A 362 -2.86 -9.25 -0.45
CA HIS A 362 -2.58 -9.60 -1.85
C HIS A 362 -2.49 -11.13 -2.01
N PRO A 363 -3.59 -11.88 -1.80
CA PRO A 363 -3.56 -13.35 -1.89
C PRO A 363 -3.17 -13.84 -3.29
N ASN A 364 -3.40 -13.00 -4.31
CA ASN A 364 -3.19 -13.31 -5.72
C ASN A 364 -1.84 -12.81 -6.27
N ASP A 365 -1.04 -12.04 -5.53
CA ASP A 365 0.28 -11.56 -6.01
C ASP A 365 1.32 -12.68 -6.15
N ARG A 366 1.00 -13.90 -5.67
CA ARG A 366 1.75 -15.13 -5.96
C ARG A 366 1.13 -16.01 -7.04
N MET A 367 0.01 -15.63 -7.64
CA MET A 367 -0.54 -16.38 -8.76
C MET A 367 0.44 -16.28 -9.91
N GLN A 368 1.16 -17.37 -10.17
CA GLN A 368 2.06 -17.46 -11.31
C GLN A 368 1.26 -17.10 -12.56
N ARG A 369 1.66 -16.09 -13.33
CA ARG A 369 0.91 -15.63 -14.51
C ARG A 369 1.41 -16.24 -15.81
N GLU A 370 2.61 -16.82 -15.78
CA GLU A 370 3.24 -17.43 -16.95
C GLU A 370 4.02 -18.70 -16.59
N LEU A 371 4.04 -19.66 -17.51
CA LEU A 371 4.86 -20.85 -17.44
C LEU A 371 6.30 -20.53 -17.84
N LYS A 372 7.26 -21.34 -17.37
CA LYS A 372 8.65 -21.21 -17.82
C LYS A 372 8.72 -21.35 -19.35
N PRO A 373 9.63 -20.64 -20.04
CA PRO A 373 9.81 -20.81 -21.47
C PRO A 373 10.33 -22.22 -21.80
N CYS A 374 9.97 -22.72 -22.98
CA CYS A 374 10.63 -23.92 -23.52
C CYS A 374 12.05 -23.56 -24.00
N PRO A 375 13.07 -24.37 -23.67
CA PRO A 375 14.40 -24.23 -24.26
C PRO A 375 14.38 -24.55 -25.75
N ASP A 376 15.45 -24.23 -26.50
CA ASP A 376 15.54 -24.49 -27.95
C ASP A 376 15.61 -25.98 -28.31
N SER A 377 16.02 -26.85 -27.40
CA SER A 377 16.00 -28.29 -27.59
C SER A 377 14.57 -28.83 -27.82
N PRO A 378 14.39 -29.89 -28.64
CA PRO A 378 13.08 -30.47 -28.96
C PRO A 378 12.40 -31.23 -27.81
N ASN A 379 12.94 -31.18 -26.60
CA ASN A 379 12.49 -31.93 -25.43
C ASN A 379 11.45 -31.17 -24.56
N CYS A 380 10.73 -30.20 -25.13
CA CYS A 380 9.74 -29.39 -24.43
C CYS A 380 8.52 -29.10 -25.28
N VAL A 381 7.33 -29.09 -24.66
CA VAL A 381 6.09 -28.57 -25.25
C VAL A 381 5.42 -27.63 -24.25
N SER A 382 4.79 -26.57 -24.74
CA SER A 382 4.09 -25.60 -23.91
C SER A 382 2.94 -24.94 -24.66
N THR A 383 1.89 -24.55 -23.95
CA THR A 383 0.77 -23.78 -24.52
C THR A 383 1.10 -22.31 -24.75
N GLN A 384 2.08 -21.78 -24.02
CA GLN A 384 2.55 -20.38 -24.11
C GLN A 384 3.85 -20.24 -24.92
N SER A 385 4.30 -21.30 -25.60
CA SER A 385 5.51 -21.24 -26.44
C SER A 385 5.24 -20.55 -27.78
N MET A 386 6.06 -19.55 -28.13
CA MET A 386 6.09 -18.96 -29.49
C MET A 386 6.74 -19.86 -30.55
N GLN A 387 7.47 -20.90 -30.15
CA GLN A 387 8.09 -21.84 -31.09
C GLN A 387 7.03 -22.79 -31.66
N ALA A 388 6.68 -22.64 -32.95
CA ALA A 388 5.56 -23.33 -33.60
C ALA A 388 5.60 -24.87 -33.44
N SER A 389 6.77 -25.50 -33.42
CA SER A 389 6.91 -26.96 -33.24
C SER A 389 6.56 -27.44 -31.81
N LYS A 390 6.67 -26.55 -30.83
CA LYS A 390 6.48 -26.84 -29.39
C LYS A 390 5.15 -26.33 -28.84
N GLN A 391 4.51 -25.42 -29.57
CA GLN A 391 3.23 -24.84 -29.19
C GLN A 391 2.11 -25.90 -29.12
N ARG A 392 1.26 -25.80 -28.11
CA ARG A 392 0.06 -26.64 -27.95
C ARG A 392 -1.14 -25.78 -27.59
N ALA A 393 -2.35 -26.30 -27.77
CA ALA A 393 -3.56 -25.64 -27.30
C ALA A 393 -3.73 -25.84 -25.78
N PRO A 394 -4.20 -24.82 -25.05
CA PRO A 394 -4.56 -24.95 -23.63
C PRO A 394 -5.81 -25.79 -23.45
N ILE A 395 -6.07 -26.23 -22.22
CA ILE A 395 -7.22 -27.09 -21.88
C ILE A 395 -8.37 -26.20 -21.40
N PRO A 396 -9.50 -26.09 -22.12
CA PRO A 396 -10.64 -25.32 -21.62
C PRO A 396 -11.28 -26.01 -20.42
N PHE A 397 -11.87 -25.23 -19.51
CA PHE A 397 -12.65 -25.78 -18.40
C PHE A 397 -13.94 -25.01 -18.15
N THR A 398 -14.90 -25.67 -17.52
CA THR A 398 -16.16 -25.08 -17.05
C THR A 398 -16.20 -25.09 -15.52
N GLY A 399 -16.98 -24.18 -14.93
CA GLY A 399 -17.05 -24.02 -13.47
C GLY A 399 -15.96 -23.10 -12.90
N SER A 400 -15.61 -23.32 -11.64
CA SER A 400 -14.59 -22.56 -10.92
C SER A 400 -13.18 -23.09 -11.18
N ALA A 401 -12.17 -22.21 -11.03
CA ALA A 401 -10.77 -22.58 -11.15
C ALA A 401 -10.36 -23.64 -10.09
N THR A 402 -10.94 -23.55 -8.88
CA THR A 402 -10.74 -24.53 -7.80
C THR A 402 -11.23 -25.93 -8.19
N GLU A 403 -12.41 -26.03 -8.81
CA GLU A 403 -12.95 -27.30 -9.32
C GLU A 403 -12.08 -27.86 -10.46
N ALA A 404 -11.68 -27.01 -11.39
CA ALA A 404 -10.79 -27.37 -12.51
C ALA A 404 -9.44 -27.90 -12.01
N LYS A 405 -8.82 -27.21 -11.05
CA LYS A 405 -7.58 -27.64 -10.40
C LYS A 405 -7.76 -28.97 -9.67
N ALA A 406 -8.83 -29.11 -8.88
CA ALA A 406 -9.13 -30.35 -8.16
C ALA A 406 -9.32 -31.53 -9.13
N LYS A 407 -10.01 -31.30 -10.26
CA LYS A 407 -10.19 -32.27 -11.35
C LYS A 407 -8.85 -32.66 -11.96
N LEU A 408 -8.03 -31.68 -12.30
CA LEU A 408 -6.71 -31.91 -12.87
C LEU A 408 -5.80 -32.72 -11.93
N LYS A 409 -5.84 -32.43 -10.62
CA LYS A 409 -5.10 -33.21 -9.60
C LYS A 409 -5.54 -34.68 -9.57
N ARG A 410 -6.83 -34.97 -9.68
CA ARG A 410 -7.33 -36.37 -9.74
C ARG A 410 -6.80 -37.07 -10.99
N VAL A 411 -6.98 -36.45 -12.15
CA VAL A 411 -6.52 -36.97 -13.45
C VAL A 411 -5.03 -37.29 -13.44
N ILE A 412 -4.20 -36.40 -12.90
CA ILE A 412 -2.75 -36.59 -12.82
C ILE A 412 -2.38 -37.61 -11.74
N GLY A 413 -3.10 -37.62 -10.61
CA GLY A 413 -2.89 -38.56 -9.50
C GLY A 413 -3.04 -40.02 -9.91
N ASP A 414 -3.89 -40.31 -10.90
CA ASP A 414 -4.08 -41.65 -11.46
C ASP A 414 -2.99 -42.07 -12.45
N MET A 415 -2.08 -41.16 -12.83
CA MET A 415 -1.00 -41.45 -13.78
C MET A 415 0.22 -42.06 -13.09
N SER A 416 0.70 -43.18 -13.63
CA SER A 416 1.90 -43.86 -13.12
C SER A 416 3.14 -42.96 -13.16
N ARG A 417 4.00 -43.08 -12.14
CA ARG A 417 5.34 -42.45 -12.07
C ARG A 417 5.30 -40.92 -12.05
N THR A 418 4.32 -40.40 -11.34
CA THR A 418 4.08 -38.96 -11.17
C THR A 418 4.21 -38.58 -9.70
N GLU A 419 4.78 -37.42 -9.43
CA GLU A 419 4.96 -36.89 -8.07
C GLU A 419 4.67 -35.40 -8.07
N LEU A 420 3.80 -34.93 -7.17
CA LEU A 420 3.50 -33.51 -6.97
C LEU A 420 4.69 -32.86 -6.24
N VAL A 421 5.26 -31.81 -6.85
CA VAL A 421 6.41 -31.08 -6.32
C VAL A 421 5.97 -29.82 -5.59
N SER A 422 5.09 -29.02 -6.20
CA SER A 422 4.50 -27.85 -5.56
C SER A 422 3.06 -27.63 -6.00
N GLU A 423 2.30 -27.04 -5.10
CA GLU A 423 0.92 -26.61 -5.31
C GLU A 423 0.77 -25.20 -4.75
N GLU A 424 0.38 -24.28 -5.63
CA GLU A 424 0.07 -22.88 -5.32
C GLU A 424 -1.35 -22.60 -5.83
N GLU A 425 -1.94 -21.44 -5.54
CA GLU A 425 -3.38 -21.19 -5.75
C GLU A 425 -3.85 -21.55 -7.17
N ASN A 426 -3.19 -21.01 -8.20
CA ASN A 426 -3.49 -21.24 -9.60
C ASN A 426 -2.46 -22.11 -10.33
N TYR A 427 -1.57 -22.79 -9.61
CA TYR A 427 -0.42 -23.46 -10.22
C TYR A 427 -0.15 -24.84 -9.62
N LEU A 428 0.22 -25.80 -10.47
CA LEU A 428 0.63 -27.14 -10.09
C LEU A 428 1.92 -27.52 -10.80
N HIS A 429 2.89 -28.04 -10.05
CA HIS A 429 4.12 -28.60 -10.60
C HIS A 429 4.26 -30.06 -10.21
N TYR A 430 4.43 -30.91 -11.22
CA TYR A 430 4.68 -32.34 -11.09
C TYR A 430 6.01 -32.73 -11.72
N THR A 431 6.55 -33.85 -11.26
CA THR A 431 7.58 -34.59 -12.00
C THR A 431 7.03 -35.90 -12.53
N PHE A 432 7.41 -36.24 -13.76
CA PHE A 432 7.13 -37.54 -14.37
C PHE A 432 8.44 -38.27 -14.64
N LYS A 433 8.49 -39.57 -14.35
CA LYS A 433 9.66 -40.42 -14.63
C LYS A 433 9.38 -41.37 -15.80
N THR A 434 10.25 -41.39 -16.79
CA THR A 434 10.16 -42.30 -17.94
C THR A 434 10.60 -43.73 -17.58
N TRP A 435 10.31 -44.71 -18.44
CA TRP A 435 10.63 -46.14 -18.26
C TRP A 435 11.00 -46.71 -19.64
N PRO A 436 12.02 -47.57 -19.76
CA PRO A 436 12.80 -48.24 -18.70
C PRO A 436 13.92 -47.41 -18.04
N ILE A 437 14.33 -46.30 -18.65
CA ILE A 437 15.35 -45.40 -18.10
C ILE A 437 14.63 -44.20 -17.45
N PRO A 438 14.87 -43.87 -16.16
CA PRO A 438 14.08 -42.89 -15.42
C PRO A 438 14.54 -41.45 -15.65
N TYR A 439 14.39 -40.92 -16.87
CA TYR A 439 14.52 -39.48 -17.08
C TYR A 439 13.37 -38.75 -16.40
N VAL A 440 13.70 -37.63 -15.76
CA VAL A 440 12.76 -36.78 -15.04
C VAL A 440 12.34 -35.62 -15.94
N ASP A 441 11.04 -35.45 -16.06
CA ASP A 441 10.42 -34.35 -16.77
C ASP A 441 9.60 -33.50 -15.80
N ASP A 442 9.74 -32.18 -15.88
CA ASP A 442 8.91 -31.22 -15.15
C ASP A 442 7.65 -30.94 -15.96
N VAL A 443 6.50 -31.08 -15.31
CA VAL A 443 5.19 -30.77 -15.89
C VAL A 443 4.50 -29.74 -15.02
N GLU A 444 4.26 -28.58 -15.60
CA GLU A 444 3.70 -27.41 -14.93
C GLU A 444 2.32 -27.13 -15.53
N PHE A 445 1.38 -26.73 -14.68
CA PHE A 445 0.03 -26.33 -15.06
C PHE A 445 -0.30 -25.00 -14.41
N LEU A 446 -0.85 -24.10 -15.21
CA LEU A 446 -1.28 -22.78 -14.82
C LEU A 446 -2.78 -22.65 -15.14
N ILE A 447 -3.60 -22.46 -14.12
CA ILE A 447 -5.04 -22.31 -14.25
C ILE A 447 -5.35 -20.82 -14.42
N ASP A 448 -5.83 -20.46 -15.61
CA ASP A 448 -6.28 -19.10 -15.94
C ASP A 448 -7.80 -19.03 -15.75
N ALA A 449 -8.23 -18.34 -14.70
CA ALA A 449 -9.64 -18.23 -14.32
C ALA A 449 -10.42 -17.30 -15.25
N ASP A 450 -9.74 -16.30 -15.83
CA ASP A 450 -10.32 -15.24 -16.65
C ASP A 450 -10.56 -15.73 -18.06
N GLU A 451 -9.56 -16.40 -18.65
CA GLU A 451 -9.68 -17.02 -19.97
C GLU A 451 -10.40 -18.38 -19.94
N LYS A 452 -10.67 -18.93 -18.74
CA LYS A 452 -11.28 -20.25 -18.53
C LYS A 452 -10.51 -21.39 -19.20
N VAL A 453 -9.17 -21.32 -19.11
CA VAL A 453 -8.27 -22.31 -19.68
C VAL A 453 -7.17 -22.73 -18.69
N ILE A 454 -6.60 -23.91 -18.92
CA ILE A 454 -5.41 -24.40 -18.21
C ILE A 454 -4.25 -24.40 -19.21
N HIS A 455 -3.28 -23.52 -18.98
CA HIS A 455 -2.00 -23.56 -19.65
C HIS A 455 -1.13 -24.68 -19.07
N TYR A 456 -0.26 -25.26 -19.90
CA TYR A 456 0.68 -26.27 -19.42
C TYR A 456 2.01 -26.23 -20.14
N ARG A 457 3.05 -26.72 -19.44
CA ARG A 457 4.38 -27.00 -19.97
C ARG A 457 4.82 -28.39 -19.55
N SER A 458 5.48 -29.11 -20.44
CA SER A 458 6.09 -30.41 -20.16
C SER A 458 7.49 -30.47 -20.77
N ALA A 459 8.52 -30.58 -19.94
CA ALA A 459 9.91 -30.42 -20.34
C ALA A 459 10.84 -31.41 -19.64
N SER A 460 11.78 -32.00 -20.38
CA SER A 460 12.82 -32.86 -19.80
C SER A 460 13.90 -32.05 -19.09
N ARG A 461 14.34 -32.50 -17.91
CA ARG A 461 15.44 -31.84 -17.15
C ARG A 461 16.79 -31.97 -17.82
N VAL A 462 17.01 -33.07 -18.54
CA VAL A 462 18.28 -33.43 -19.15
C VAL A 462 18.06 -34.10 -20.51
N GLY A 463 19.08 -34.08 -21.36
CA GLY A 463 19.06 -34.69 -22.69
C GLY A 463 18.53 -33.75 -23.78
N HIS A 464 19.03 -33.90 -25.01
CA HIS A 464 18.69 -33.00 -26.12
C HIS A 464 17.31 -33.27 -26.73
N SER A 465 16.86 -34.53 -26.74
CA SER A 465 15.56 -34.93 -27.30
C SER A 465 14.86 -35.90 -26.36
N ASP A 466 13.54 -35.79 -26.29
CA ASP A 466 12.65 -36.67 -25.54
C ASP A 466 11.92 -37.69 -26.44
N LEU A 467 12.25 -37.73 -27.74
CA LEU A 467 11.55 -38.52 -28.76
C LEU A 467 10.02 -38.29 -28.77
N GLY A 468 9.57 -37.09 -28.40
CA GLY A 468 8.17 -36.68 -28.34
C GLY A 468 7.39 -37.21 -27.12
N VAL A 469 8.08 -37.68 -26.08
CA VAL A 469 7.46 -38.18 -24.86
C VAL A 469 6.60 -37.12 -24.17
N ASN A 470 7.07 -35.89 -24.04
CA ASN A 470 6.35 -34.78 -23.39
C ASN A 470 5.08 -34.42 -24.15
N SER A 471 5.15 -34.39 -25.49
CA SER A 471 3.99 -34.20 -26.36
C SER A 471 2.94 -35.31 -26.19
N ARG A 472 3.37 -36.58 -26.17
CA ARG A 472 2.46 -37.73 -25.97
C ARG A 472 1.86 -37.74 -24.57
N ARG A 473 2.62 -37.33 -23.55
CA ARG A 473 2.12 -37.20 -22.17
C ARG A 473 1.01 -36.18 -22.08
N MET A 474 1.22 -34.97 -22.61
CA MET A 474 0.20 -33.93 -22.54
C MET A 474 -1.06 -34.28 -23.30
N LYS A 475 -0.97 -34.98 -24.44
CA LYS A 475 -2.16 -35.53 -25.12
C LYS A 475 -2.97 -36.47 -24.23
N LYS A 476 -2.32 -37.29 -23.41
CA LYS A 476 -3.01 -38.18 -22.45
C LYS A 476 -3.65 -37.41 -21.31
N VAL A 477 -2.96 -36.40 -20.78
CA VAL A 477 -3.51 -35.53 -19.72
C VAL A 477 -4.74 -34.79 -20.22
N VAL A 478 -4.66 -34.17 -21.40
CA VAL A 478 -5.79 -33.46 -22.02
C VAL A 478 -6.97 -34.41 -22.22
N ALA A 479 -6.75 -35.56 -22.87
CA ALA A 479 -7.83 -36.52 -23.12
C ALA A 479 -8.47 -37.07 -21.83
N ALA A 480 -7.67 -37.28 -20.78
CA ALA A 480 -8.20 -37.74 -19.49
C ALA A 480 -8.97 -36.63 -18.77
N TYR A 481 -8.51 -35.38 -18.84
CA TYR A 481 -9.21 -34.24 -18.27
C TYR A 481 -10.54 -33.94 -18.96
N GLU A 482 -10.62 -34.13 -20.26
CA GLU A 482 -11.86 -33.95 -21.04
C GLU A 482 -12.87 -35.09 -20.81
N ALA A 483 -12.42 -36.25 -20.30
CA ALA A 483 -13.24 -37.44 -20.10
C ALA A 483 -13.75 -37.63 -18.65
N ASP A 484 -13.00 -37.15 -17.64
CA ASP A 484 -13.47 -37.01 -16.25
C ASP A 484 -14.54 -35.91 -16.14
#